data_AF-A6GHT8-F1
#
_entry.id   AF-A6GHT8-F1
#
_cell.length_a   1.000
_cell.length_b   1.000
_cell.length_c   1.000
_cell.angle_alpha   90.00
_cell.angle_beta   90.00
_cell.angle_gamma   90.00
#
_symmetry.space_group_name_H-M   'P 1'
#
loop_
_entity.id
_entity.type
_entity.pdbx_description
1 polymer ?
#
loop_
_entity_poly.entity_id
_entity_poly.type
_entity_poly.pdbx_seq_one_letter_code
_entity_poly.pdbx_strand_id
1 'polypeptide(L)' 'MNVSHSHIRTKKRSLPNLRYKRYWVPSENRFVRIRVSAKGMRIIDKRGIEAVLADMRGRGIKV' A
#
# COMPACT_ATOMS: atom_id res chain seq x y z
N MET A 1 -19.03 -0.06 9.07
CA MET A 1 -20.05 -0.83 9.81
C MET A 1 -21.11 -1.29 8.84
N ASN A 2 -21.70 -2.46 9.08
CA ASN A 2 -22.85 -2.90 8.28
C ASN A 2 -24.13 -2.53 9.05
N VAL A 3 -25.07 -1.89 8.37
CA VAL A 3 -26.31 -1.37 8.96
C VAL A 3 -27.46 -1.86 8.08
N SER A 4 -28.43 -2.56 8.68
CA SER A 4 -29.63 -2.97 7.96
C SER A 4 -30.58 -1.78 7.76
N HIS A 5 -31.55 -1.94 6.87
CA HIS A 5 -32.63 -0.96 6.68
C HIS A 5 -33.39 -0.68 7.99
N SER A 6 -33.53 -1.70 8.84
CA SER A 6 -34.10 -1.60 10.20
C SER A 6 -33.11 -1.08 11.26
N HIS A 7 -32.00 -0.45 10.86
CA HIS A 7 -30.97 0.12 11.75
C HIS A 7 -30.22 -0.86 12.67
N ILE A 8 -30.27 -2.16 12.41
CA ILE A 8 -29.47 -3.14 13.16
C ILE A 8 -28.01 -3.03 12.73
N ARG A 9 -27.13 -2.72 13.69
CA ARG A 9 -25.70 -2.50 13.45
C ARG A 9 -24.90 -3.76 13.77
N THR A 10 -24.16 -4.26 12.79
CA THR A 10 -23.21 -5.36 12.98
C THR A 10 -21.77 -4.88 12.81
N LYS A 11 -20.87 -5.43 13.64
CA LYS A 11 -19.43 -5.10 13.57
C LYS A 11 -18.85 -5.69 12.28
N LYS A 12 -18.23 -4.84 11.47
CA LYS A 12 -17.48 -5.22 10.26
C LYS A 12 -16.15 -4.50 10.26
N ARG A 13 -15.09 -5.21 9.88
CA ARG A 13 -13.78 -4.62 9.62
C ARG A 13 -13.63 -4.31 8.14
N SER A 14 -13.33 -3.06 7.80
CA SER A 14 -12.98 -2.66 6.43
C SER A 14 -11.46 -2.67 6.30
N LEU A 15 -10.92 -3.65 5.57
CA LEU A 15 -9.49 -3.75 5.32
C LEU A 15 -9.13 -3.09 3.98
N PRO A 16 -7.97 -2.42 3.87
CA PRO A 16 -7.48 -1.96 2.57
C PRO A 16 -7.20 -3.16 1.66
N ASN A 17 -7.42 -3.01 0.35
CA ASN A 17 -7.08 -4.02 -0.66
C ASN A 17 -5.55 -4.10 -0.81
N LEU A 18 -4.90 -4.82 0.10
CA LEU A 18 -3.45 -4.99 0.16
C LEU A 18 -3.02 -6.21 -0.64
N ARG A 19 -2.07 -6.03 -1.56
CA ARG A 19 -1.49 -7.10 -2.37
C ARG A 19 0.02 -6.98 -2.39
N TYR A 20 0.73 -8.10 -2.50
CA TYR A 20 2.17 -8.09 -2.74
C TYR A 20 2.43 -7.81 -4.21
N LYS A 21 3.27 -6.82 -4.50
CA LYS A 21 3.72 -6.50 -5.86
C LYS A 21 5.23 -6.29 -5.86
N ARG A 22 5.87 -6.66 -6.97
CA ARG A 22 7.30 -6.45 -7.20
C ARG A 22 7.50 -5.16 -8.01
N TYR A 23 8.46 -4.36 -7.58
CA TYR A 23 8.90 -3.17 -8.29
C TYR A 23 10.38 -3.29 -8.61
N TRP A 24 10.77 -2.89 -9.82
CA TRP A 24 12.17 -2.79 -10.18
C TRP A 24 12.75 -1.50 -9.60
N VAL A 25 13.91 -1.59 -8.93
CA VAL A 25 14.61 -0.42 -8.38
C VAL A 25 15.92 -0.28 -9.14
N PRO A 26 16.05 0.74 -10.01
CA PRO A 26 17.24 0.94 -10.83
C PRO A 26 18.50 1.14 -9.99
N SER A 27 18.43 1.95 -8.93
CA SER A 27 19.59 2.29 -8.09
C SER A 27 20.16 1.10 -7.30
N GLU A 28 19.38 0.04 -7.08
CA GLU A 28 19.83 -1.18 -6.40
C GLU A 28 19.93 -2.39 -7.36
N ASN A 29 19.62 -2.18 -8.64
CA ASN A 29 19.57 -3.20 -9.70
C ASN A 29 18.81 -4.48 -9.28
N ARG A 30 17.72 -4.34 -8.50
CA ARG A 30 16.97 -5.48 -7.94
C ARG A 30 15.46 -5.24 -7.92
N PHE A 31 14.72 -6.35 -7.84
CA PHE A 31 13.29 -6.30 -7.55
C PHE A 31 13.04 -6.23 -6.04
N VAL A 32 12.26 -5.24 -5.62
CA VAL A 32 11.80 -5.09 -4.24
C VAL A 32 10.33 -5.49 -4.16
N ARG A 33 9.98 -6.35 -3.19
CA ARG A 33 8.61 -6.84 -2.97
C ARG A 33 7.94 -6.01 -1.89
N ILE A 34 6.90 -5.27 -2.26
CA ILE A 34 6.18 -4.37 -1.36
C ILE A 34 4.73 -4.81 -1.21
N ARG A 35 4.21 -4.78 0.01
CA ARG A 35 2.77 -4.93 0.27
C ARG A 35 2.09 -3.58 0.09
N VAL A 36 1.31 -3.43 -0.96
CA VAL A 36 0.76 -2.13 -1.37
C VAL A 36 -0.75 -2.22 -1.63
N SER A 37 -1.46 -1.11 -1.38
CA SER A 37 -2.86 -0.96 -1.76
C SER A 37 -3.02 -0.44 -3.18
N ALA A 38 -4.21 -0.56 -3.78
CA ALA A 38 -4.47 0.01 -5.10
C ALA A 38 -4.19 1.53 -5.19
N LYS A 39 -4.47 2.28 -4.11
CA LYS A 39 -4.11 3.70 -4.01
C LYS A 39 -2.60 3.90 -3.92
N GLY A 40 -1.92 3.04 -3.15
CA GLY A 40 -0.46 3.08 -3.04
C GLY A 40 0.24 2.84 -4.37
N MET A 41 -0.28 1.93 -5.21
CA MET A 41 0.26 1.72 -6.56
C MET A 41 0.22 3.01 -7.39
N ARG A 42 -0.91 3.72 -7.41
CA ARG A 42 -1.03 5.00 -8.14
C ARG A 42 -0.08 6.08 -7.63
N ILE A 43 0.25 6.09 -6.34
CA ILE A 43 1.21 7.05 -5.77
C ILE A 43 2.63 6.71 -6.24
N ILE A 44 3.00 5.43 -6.25
CA ILE A 44 4.29 4.95 -6.76
C ILE A 44 4.43 5.31 -8.24
N ASP A 45 3.39 5.08 -9.03
CA ASP A 45 3.41 5.38 -10.47
C ASP A 45 3.54 6.90 -10.72
N LYS A 46 2.94 7.75 -9.86
CA LYS A 46 3.00 9.22 -9.99
C LYS A 46 4.33 9.83 -9.52
N ARG A 47 4.89 9.34 -8.40
CA ARG A 47 6.08 9.93 -7.75
C ARG A 47 7.39 9.22 -8.10
N GLY A 48 7.32 8.03 -8.70
CA GLY A 48 8.45 7.14 -8.88
C GLY A 48 8.73 6.29 -7.63
N ILE A 49 9.34 5.12 -7.85
CA ILE A 49 9.62 4.15 -6.78
C ILE A 49 10.72 4.64 -5.80
N GLU A 50 11.73 5.36 -6.30
CA GLU A 50 12.88 5.80 -5.50
C GLU A 50 12.49 6.83 -4.44
N ALA A 51 11.70 7.83 -4.83
CA ALA A 51 11.18 8.84 -3.91
C ALA A 51 10.30 8.22 -2.81
N VAL A 52 9.48 7.23 -3.17
CA VAL A 52 8.63 6.52 -2.21
C VAL A 52 9.47 5.65 -1.27
N LEU A 53 10.50 4.96 -1.77
CA LEU A 53 11.41 4.17 -0.94
C LEU A 53 12.23 5.04 0.02
N ALA A 54 12.67 6.22 -0.41
CA ALA A 54 13.36 7.18 0.45
C ALA A 54 12.45 7.65 1.60
N ASP A 55 11.20 8.02 1.30
CA ASP A 55 10.20 8.39 2.33
C ASP A 55 9.93 7.22 3.28
N MET A 56 9.75 6.00 2.75
CA MET A 56 9.51 4.81 3.57
C MET A 56 10.68 4.49 4.51
N ARG A 57 11.92 4.63 4.03
CA ARG A 57 13.14 4.45 4.83
C ARG A 57 13.28 5.53 5.90
N GLY A 58 13.01 6.79 5.57
CA GLY A 58 12.99 7.89 6.54
C GLY A 58 11.97 7.68 7.66
N ARG A 59 10.87 6.98 7.36
CA ARG A 59 9.85 6.57 8.33
C ARG A 59 10.19 5.28 9.10
N GLY A 60 11.36 4.69 8.89
CA GLY A 60 11.82 3.48 9.58
C GLY A 60 11.17 2.18 9.11
N ILE A 61 10.49 2.19 7.96
CA ILE A 61 9.85 0.99 7.42
C ILE A 61 10.91 0.15 6.71
N LYS A 62 11.15 -1.08 7.18
CA LYS A 62 12.03 -2.05 6.49
C LYS A 62 11.40 -2.48 5.17
N VAL A 63 12.20 -2.43 4.10
CA VAL A 63 11.82 -2.79 2.72
C VAL A 63 12.72 -3.89 2.18
#